data_AF-A0A5M9I549-F1
#
_entry.id   AF-A0A5M9I549-F1
#
_cell.length_a   1.000
_cell.length_b   1.000
_cell.length_c   1.000
_cell.angle_alpha   90.00
_cell.angle_beta   90.00
_cell.angle_gamma   90.00
#
_symmetry.space_group_name_H-M   'P 1'
#
loop_
_entity.id
_entity.type
_entity.pdbx_description
1 polymer ?
#
loop_
_entity_poly.entity_id
_entity_poly.type
_entity_poly.pdbx_seq_one_letter_code
_entity_poly.pdbx_strand_id
1 'polypeptide(L)'
;MKIAVTYDNGNIFQHFGRTEFFKVYEIEDNKVISSDVIGSNGIGHGALAGLLSGQSVNVLICGGIGGGAQAALAEAGVELCAGAEGDADQAVEAYLKGELISTGANCDHHHHEDGHSCGDHEDGHSCGGGCGESCGGGCGSQPTLTGRNVGKTCRTHYRGTFNDGTQFDSSYDRGEPLEFVCGAGQMIRGFDAAVADMEVGQIVDVHLMPDEAYGMPDPNAVFTIEIVQLPGSEELEAGQQVYLTNQYGQPFPVKVTAKDETTITFDANHEMAGKELNFRIELVEVK
;
A
#
# COMPACT_ATOMS: atom_id res chain seq x y z
N MET A 1 9.89 31.20 -16.63
CA MET A 1 8.72 30.44 -16.10
C MET A 1 9.22 29.15 -15.50
N LYS A 2 8.57 28.63 -14.46
CA LYS A 2 8.96 27.35 -13.84
C LYS A 2 7.89 26.30 -14.05
N ILE A 3 8.30 25.13 -14.54
CA ILE A 3 7.43 23.99 -14.81
C ILE A 3 7.84 22.85 -13.88
N ALA A 4 6.95 22.38 -13.03
CA ALA A 4 7.18 21.18 -12.24
C ALA A 4 6.57 19.97 -12.95
N VAL A 5 7.27 18.85 -12.92
CA VAL A 5 6.80 17.57 -13.46
C VAL A 5 6.94 16.50 -12.38
N THR A 6 5.93 15.63 -12.23
CA THR A 6 6.06 14.45 -11.38
C THR A 6 7.13 13.53 -11.96
N TYR A 7 8.13 13.14 -11.17
CA TYR A 7 9.30 12.42 -11.68
C TYR A 7 9.48 11.11 -10.93
N ASP A 8 9.52 10.00 -11.65
CA ASP A 8 9.90 8.68 -11.12
C ASP A 8 10.80 7.96 -12.12
N ASN A 9 12.07 7.77 -11.75
CA ASN A 9 13.06 7.00 -12.54
C ASN A 9 13.13 7.35 -14.05
N GLY A 10 12.94 8.63 -14.42
CA GLY A 10 12.97 9.12 -15.80
C GLY A 10 11.59 9.37 -16.42
N ASN A 11 10.53 8.81 -15.85
CA ASN A 11 9.16 8.89 -16.36
C ASN A 11 8.25 9.76 -15.50
N ILE A 12 7.12 10.18 -16.09
CA ILE A 12 6.08 10.94 -15.43
C ILE A 12 5.25 10.01 -14.58
N PHE A 13 5.24 10.29 -13.28
CA PHE A 13 4.49 9.48 -12.35
C PHE A 13 2.99 9.80 -12.44
N GLN A 14 2.18 8.74 -12.59
CA GLN A 14 0.73 8.83 -12.80
C GLN A 14 -0.07 9.14 -11.53
N HIS A 15 0.51 9.07 -10.34
CA HIS A 15 -0.20 9.33 -9.10
C HIS A 15 0.47 10.44 -8.29
N PHE A 16 0.05 11.69 -8.48
CA PHE A 16 0.59 12.85 -7.75
C PHE A 16 0.66 12.64 -6.23
N GLY A 17 -0.30 11.90 -5.65
CA GLY A 17 -0.35 11.63 -4.22
C GLY A 17 0.69 10.65 -3.66
N ARG A 18 1.37 9.89 -4.52
CA ARG A 18 2.38 8.88 -4.13
C ARG A 18 3.77 9.19 -4.68
N THR A 19 3.93 10.30 -5.39
CA THR A 19 5.23 10.66 -5.94
C THR A 19 6.13 11.26 -4.86
N GLU A 20 7.34 10.74 -4.77
CA GLU A 20 8.34 11.21 -3.82
C GLU A 20 9.26 12.28 -4.43
N PHE A 21 9.24 12.44 -5.76
CA PHE A 21 10.13 13.37 -6.46
C PHE A 21 9.40 14.19 -7.52
N PHE A 22 9.79 15.46 -7.61
CA PHE A 22 9.34 16.41 -8.60
C PHE A 22 10.56 16.96 -9.32
N LYS A 23 10.54 16.97 -10.65
CA LYS A 23 11.57 17.63 -11.44
C LYS A 23 11.05 19.01 -11.83
N VAL A 24 11.69 20.05 -11.29
CA VAL A 24 11.37 21.44 -11.57
C VAL A 24 12.30 21.94 -12.66
N TYR A 25 11.72 22.45 -13.73
CA TYR A 25 12.41 22.99 -14.89
C TYR A 25 12.27 24.51 -14.88
N GLU A 26 13.40 25.19 -14.98
CA GLU A 26 13.43 26.62 -15.24
C GLU A 26 13.48 26.82 -16.76
N ILE A 27 12.53 27.59 -17.28
CA ILE A 27 12.41 27.91 -18.71
C ILE A 27 12.60 29.41 -18.91
N GLU A 28 13.50 29.75 -19.83
CA GLU A 28 13.76 31.11 -20.32
C GLU A 28 13.84 31.07 -21.86
N ASP A 29 13.22 32.02 -22.55
CA ASP A 29 13.14 32.07 -24.03
C ASP A 29 12.72 30.74 -24.71
N ASN A 30 11.72 30.06 -24.12
CA ASN A 30 11.17 28.78 -24.61
C ASN A 30 12.18 27.62 -24.61
N LYS A 31 13.24 27.71 -23.79
CA LYS A 31 14.25 26.66 -23.58
C LYS A 31 14.46 26.37 -22.10
N VAL A 32 14.71 25.11 -21.79
CA VAL A 32 15.10 24.67 -20.45
C VAL A 32 16.51 25.18 -20.15
N ILE A 33 16.65 26.00 -19.10
CA ILE A 33 17.94 26.53 -18.62
C ILE A 33 18.48 25.75 -17.43
N SER A 34 17.61 25.22 -16.56
CA SER A 34 17.98 24.33 -15.45
C SER A 34 16.89 23.28 -15.23
N SER A 35 17.28 22.13 -14.70
CA SER A 35 16.36 21.12 -14.19
C SER A 35 16.87 20.63 -12.84
N ASP A 36 16.05 20.77 -11.80
CA ASP A 36 16.37 20.40 -10.44
C ASP A 36 15.35 19.37 -9.94
N VAL A 37 15.83 18.29 -9.32
CA VAL A 37 14.95 17.26 -8.75
C VAL A 37 14.79 17.52 -7.26
N ILE A 38 13.54 17.66 -6.82
CA ILE A 38 13.15 18.04 -5.47
C ILE A 38 12.31 16.90 -4.89
N GLY A 39 12.73 16.39 -3.74
CA GLY A 39 11.94 15.40 -3.01
C GLY A 39 10.78 16.05 -2.26
N SER A 40 9.65 15.36 -2.17
CA SER A 40 8.51 15.75 -1.32
C SER A 40 8.84 15.69 0.17
N ASN A 41 9.98 15.07 0.54
CA ASN A 41 10.49 14.96 1.91
C ASN A 41 9.45 14.39 2.90
N GLY A 42 8.54 13.53 2.41
CA GLY A 42 7.46 12.93 3.22
C GLY A 42 6.27 13.85 3.50
N ILE A 43 6.17 15.00 2.82
CA ILE A 43 5.10 15.97 3.01
C ILE A 43 3.83 15.46 2.30
N GLY A 44 2.80 15.19 3.10
CA GLY A 44 1.51 14.68 2.61
C GLY A 44 0.77 15.63 1.64
N HIS A 45 -0.19 15.04 0.92
CA HIS A 45 -1.01 15.58 -0.18
C HIS A 45 -1.46 17.05 -0.09
N GLY A 46 -1.66 17.61 1.12
CA GLY A 46 -2.14 19.00 1.28
C GLY A 46 -1.04 20.07 1.28
N ALA A 47 0.20 19.71 1.64
CA ALA A 47 1.28 20.71 1.83
C ALA A 47 2.23 20.81 0.62
N LEU A 48 2.10 19.92 -0.37
CA LEU A 48 2.83 19.98 -1.64
C LEU A 48 2.46 21.20 -2.49
N ALA A 49 1.18 21.56 -2.53
CA ALA A 49 0.72 22.77 -3.22
C ALA A 49 1.37 24.04 -2.63
N GLY A 50 1.52 24.08 -1.30
CA GLY A 50 2.22 25.17 -0.61
C GLY A 50 3.72 25.23 -0.93
N LEU A 51 4.37 24.08 -1.07
CA LEU A 51 5.79 23.99 -1.46
C LEU A 51 6.01 24.44 -2.91
N LEU A 52 5.13 24.02 -3.83
CA LEU A 52 5.17 24.43 -5.24
C LEU A 52 4.89 25.93 -5.41
N SER A 53 3.93 26.48 -4.64
CA SER A 53 3.68 27.92 -4.59
C SER A 53 4.89 28.68 -4.04
N GLY A 54 5.50 28.19 -2.96
CA GLY A 54 6.71 28.77 -2.36
C GLY A 54 7.92 28.78 -3.30
N GLN A 55 7.97 27.88 -4.28
CA GLN A 55 9.02 27.81 -5.30
C GLN A 55 8.72 28.61 -6.57
N SER A 56 7.60 29.35 -6.61
CA SER A 56 7.15 30.12 -7.77
C SER A 56 6.99 29.26 -9.04
N VAL A 57 6.47 28.03 -8.87
CA VAL A 57 6.11 27.17 -10.00
C VAL A 57 4.86 27.73 -10.68
N ASN A 58 4.92 27.92 -12.00
CA ASN A 58 3.80 28.44 -12.78
C ASN A 58 2.92 27.32 -13.31
N VAL A 59 3.52 26.18 -13.68
CA VAL A 59 2.85 25.08 -14.37
C VAL A 59 3.24 23.78 -13.70
N LEU A 60 2.28 22.90 -13.44
CA LEU A 60 2.50 21.53 -12.98
C LEU A 60 2.00 20.55 -14.04
N ILE A 61 2.87 19.65 -14.47
CA ILE A 61 2.55 18.54 -15.37
C ILE A 61 2.53 17.24 -14.55
N CYS A 62 1.43 16.52 -14.61
CA CYS A 62 1.28 15.23 -13.95
C CYS A 62 0.39 14.28 -14.77
N GLY A 63 0.52 12.98 -14.53
CA GLY A 63 -0.40 12.00 -15.12
C GLY A 63 -1.79 12.10 -14.48
N GLY A 64 -1.93 11.61 -13.25
CA GLY A 64 -3.16 11.64 -12.49
C GLY A 64 -3.02 12.42 -11.17
N ILE A 65 -4.07 13.17 -10.86
CA ILE A 65 -4.14 14.02 -9.67
C ILE A 65 -5.53 13.90 -9.03
N GLY A 66 -5.55 13.79 -7.70
CA GLY A 66 -6.80 13.74 -6.94
C GLY A 66 -7.47 15.11 -6.83
N GLY A 67 -8.81 15.14 -6.77
CA GLY A 67 -9.58 16.40 -6.74
C GLY A 67 -9.18 17.37 -5.63
N GLY A 68 -8.78 16.88 -4.45
CA GLY A 68 -8.28 17.73 -3.36
C GLY A 68 -6.96 18.45 -3.68
N ALA A 69 -6.06 17.82 -4.45
CA ALA A 69 -4.81 18.45 -4.87
C ALA A 69 -5.02 19.42 -6.04
N GLN A 70 -5.98 19.14 -6.93
CA GLN A 70 -6.39 20.08 -7.98
C GLN A 70 -6.90 21.40 -7.37
N ALA A 71 -7.75 21.31 -6.34
CA ALA A 71 -8.27 22.48 -5.65
C ALA A 71 -7.14 23.30 -5.00
N ALA A 72 -6.22 22.65 -4.28
CA ALA A 72 -5.10 23.31 -3.62
C ALA A 72 -4.13 24.01 -4.60
N LEU A 73 -3.91 23.42 -5.79
CA LEU A 73 -3.07 24.03 -6.83
C LEU A 73 -3.77 25.20 -7.53
N ALA A 74 -5.08 25.10 -7.74
CA ALA A 74 -5.88 26.19 -8.27
C ALA A 74 -5.88 27.40 -7.31
N GLU A 75 -6.00 27.15 -5.99
CA GLU A 75 -5.87 28.22 -4.98
C GLU A 75 -4.46 28.81 -4.91
N ALA A 76 -3.43 27.99 -5.16
CA ALA A 76 -2.04 28.45 -5.25
C ALA A 76 -1.71 29.20 -6.55
N GLY A 77 -2.64 29.26 -7.51
CA GLY A 77 -2.44 29.91 -8.81
C GLY A 77 -1.50 29.17 -9.76
N VAL A 78 -1.35 27.86 -9.60
CA VAL A 78 -0.50 27.01 -10.46
C VAL A 78 -1.35 26.41 -11.59
N GLU A 79 -0.93 26.59 -12.84
CA GLU A 79 -1.61 26.01 -14.00
C GLU A 79 -1.35 24.50 -14.04
N LEU A 80 -2.41 23.71 -14.15
CA LEU A 80 -2.34 22.25 -14.08
C LEU A 80 -2.51 21.62 -15.47
N CYS A 81 -1.58 20.75 -15.84
CA CYS A 81 -1.66 19.88 -17.00
C CYS A 81 -1.73 18.43 -16.54
N ALA A 82 -2.96 17.92 -16.41
CA ALA A 82 -3.20 16.52 -16.06
C ALA A 82 -3.34 15.66 -17.33
N GLY A 83 -2.91 14.40 -17.26
CA GLY A 83 -2.96 13.42 -18.34
C GLY A 83 -1.67 13.25 -19.13
N ALA A 84 -0.53 13.74 -18.61
CA ALA A 84 0.77 13.50 -19.23
C ALA A 84 1.30 12.11 -18.90
N GLU A 85 1.69 11.35 -19.91
CA GLU A 85 2.27 10.00 -19.80
C GLU A 85 3.56 9.94 -20.62
N GLY A 86 4.60 9.24 -20.12
CA GLY A 86 5.90 9.10 -20.80
C GLY A 86 7.04 9.80 -20.07
N ASP A 87 8.11 10.16 -20.79
CA ASP A 87 9.29 10.83 -20.23
C ASP A 87 9.00 12.27 -19.79
N ALA A 88 9.58 12.67 -18.65
CA ALA A 88 9.39 14.02 -18.11
C ALA A 88 9.87 15.11 -19.07
N ASP A 89 11.01 14.90 -19.73
CA ASP A 89 11.58 15.86 -20.67
C ASP A 89 10.72 16.00 -21.94
N GLN A 90 10.15 14.89 -22.45
CA GLN A 90 9.26 14.91 -23.61
C GLN A 90 7.96 15.67 -23.32
N ALA A 91 7.41 15.55 -22.12
CA ALA A 91 6.21 16.30 -21.74
C ALA A 91 6.47 17.80 -21.59
N VAL A 92 7.62 18.21 -21.06
CA VAL A 92 7.99 19.63 -21.03
C VAL A 92 8.13 20.17 -22.46
N GLU A 93 8.79 19.44 -23.36
CA GLU A 93 8.89 19.83 -24.77
C GLU A 93 7.52 19.91 -25.46
N ALA A 94 6.62 18.95 -25.21
CA ALA A 94 5.26 18.97 -25.76
C ALA A 94 4.43 20.13 -25.20
N TYR A 95 4.65 20.53 -23.93
CA TYR A 95 4.06 21.74 -23.35
C TYR A 95 4.58 23.01 -24.03
N LEU A 96 5.90 23.11 -24.27
CA LEU A 96 6.51 24.26 -24.98
C LEU A 96 6.07 24.34 -26.45
N LYS A 97 5.70 23.23 -27.07
CA LYS A 97 5.10 23.16 -28.42
C LYS A 97 3.60 23.47 -28.43
N GLY A 98 2.95 23.55 -27.27
CA GLY A 98 1.51 23.77 -27.14
C GLY A 98 0.64 22.55 -27.46
N GLU A 99 1.22 21.35 -27.47
CA GLU A 99 0.51 20.08 -27.76
C GLU A 99 -0.14 19.46 -26.50
N LEU A 100 0.35 19.82 -25.31
CA LEU A 100 -0.22 19.42 -24.03
C LEU A 100 -1.32 20.40 -23.62
N ILE A 101 -2.57 19.99 -23.83
CA ILE A 101 -3.75 20.78 -23.48
C ILE A 101 -3.94 20.72 -21.96
N SER A 102 -3.82 21.86 -21.28
CA SER A 102 -4.24 22.03 -19.89
C SER A 102 -5.68 21.57 -19.75
N THR A 103 -5.89 20.45 -19.07
CA THR A 103 -7.20 20.02 -18.60
C THR A 103 -7.57 20.88 -17.38
N GLY A 104 -7.68 22.20 -17.62
CA GLY A 104 -8.24 23.16 -16.69
C GLY A 104 -9.77 23.02 -16.69
N ALA A 105 -10.30 22.36 -15.65
CA ALA A 105 -11.65 22.50 -15.13
C ALA A 105 -12.75 22.88 -16.13
N ASN A 106 -13.50 21.88 -16.59
CA ASN A 106 -14.95 22.04 -16.61
C ASN A 106 -15.64 20.73 -16.20
N CYS A 107 -15.71 20.50 -14.90
CA CYS A 107 -16.65 19.54 -14.32
C CYS A 107 -18.05 20.17 -14.31
N ASP A 108 -18.64 20.30 -15.49
CA ASP A 108 -20.09 20.44 -15.65
C ASP A 108 -20.68 19.04 -15.69
N HIS A 109 -21.23 18.53 -14.57
CA HIS A 109 -22.62 18.06 -14.49
C HIS A 109 -23.00 17.53 -13.08
N HIS A 110 -24.09 18.08 -12.55
CA HIS A 110 -24.77 17.76 -11.28
C HIS A 110 -25.58 16.44 -11.30
N HIS A 111 -25.74 15.83 -10.11
CA HIS A 111 -26.94 15.17 -9.52
C HIS A 111 -26.44 14.09 -8.54
N HIS A 112 -26.53 14.28 -7.22
CA HIS A 112 -27.79 14.15 -6.48
C HIS A 112 -27.86 15.11 -5.28
N GLU A 113 -29.06 15.67 -5.09
CA GLU A 113 -29.52 16.36 -3.89
C GLU A 113 -29.38 15.47 -2.66
N ASP A 114 -28.72 15.99 -1.62
CA ASP A 114 -29.30 16.13 -0.29
C ASP A 114 -28.47 17.17 0.46
N GLY A 115 -29.07 18.33 0.66
CA GLY A 115 -28.37 19.54 1.08
C GLY A 115 -28.04 19.54 2.57
N HIS A 116 -26.85 20.05 2.91
CA HIS A 116 -26.67 20.81 4.13
C HIS A 116 -25.76 22.01 3.90
N SER A 117 -26.37 23.18 4.07
CA SER A 117 -25.79 24.51 4.11
C SER A 117 -24.74 24.60 5.23
N CYS A 118 -23.51 24.98 4.89
CA CYS A 118 -22.50 25.34 5.87
C CYS A 118 -22.87 26.68 6.50
N GLY A 119 -23.29 26.66 7.76
CA GLY A 119 -23.25 27.81 8.65
C GLY A 119 -21.97 27.75 9.48
N ASP A 120 -21.23 28.86 9.49
CA ASP A 120 -20.36 29.29 10.59
C ASP A 120 -20.89 28.86 11.95
N HIS A 121 -20.02 28.44 12.87
CA HIS A 121 -20.03 28.94 14.25
C HIS A 121 -18.72 28.54 14.97
N GLU A 122 -17.98 29.57 15.39
CA GLU A 122 -17.07 29.54 16.52
C GLU A 122 -17.82 29.15 17.82
N ASP A 123 -17.04 28.66 18.80
CA ASP A 123 -17.37 28.47 20.21
C ASP A 123 -18.22 27.24 20.63
N GLY A 124 -17.47 26.22 21.09
CA GLY A 124 -17.57 25.75 22.49
C GLY A 124 -18.82 25.01 22.93
N HIS A 125 -18.83 23.67 22.81
CA HIS A 125 -19.53 22.82 23.77
C HIS A 125 -18.73 21.57 24.17
N SER A 126 -18.52 21.52 25.49
CA SER A 126 -17.87 20.47 26.26
C SER A 126 -18.83 19.31 26.54
N CYS A 127 -18.30 18.10 26.29
CA CYS A 127 -18.51 16.83 27.00
C CYS A 127 -19.93 16.28 27.22
N GLY A 128 -20.19 15.10 26.66
CA GLY A 128 -21.35 14.28 27.03
C GLY A 128 -21.49 12.93 26.35
N GLY A 129 -20.58 11.98 26.62
CA GLY A 129 -20.92 10.55 26.72
C GLY A 129 -20.74 9.68 25.46
N GLY A 130 -19.76 8.77 25.52
CA GLY A 130 -19.69 7.61 24.61
C GLY A 130 -18.28 7.23 24.18
N CYS A 131 -17.44 6.84 25.13
CA CYS A 131 -16.18 6.15 24.82
C CYS A 131 -16.49 4.73 24.28
N GLY A 132 -15.99 4.43 23.09
CA GLY A 132 -16.06 3.12 22.43
C GLY A 132 -15.06 3.04 21.28
N GLU A 133 -13.79 2.90 21.67
CA GLU A 133 -12.70 2.16 20.99
C GLU A 133 -12.32 2.46 19.52
N SER A 134 -11.15 3.12 19.43
CA SER A 134 -10.08 2.90 18.45
C SER A 134 -10.28 3.35 17.00
N CYS A 135 -10.00 4.63 16.81
CA CYS A 135 -9.48 5.21 15.59
C CYS A 135 -8.17 4.52 15.14
N GLY A 136 -8.25 3.71 14.08
CA GLY A 136 -7.11 3.09 13.40
C GLY A 136 -7.29 3.17 11.88
N GLY A 137 -7.39 4.38 11.33
CA GLY A 137 -7.50 4.62 9.89
C GLY A 137 -6.19 4.31 9.15
N GLY A 138 -5.98 3.06 8.78
CA GLY A 138 -5.00 2.64 7.79
C GLY A 138 -5.66 2.54 6.42
N CYS A 139 -5.51 3.56 5.58
CA CYS A 139 -5.94 3.52 4.17
C CYS A 139 -4.94 2.71 3.33
N GLY A 140 -4.86 1.41 3.60
CA GLY A 140 -4.28 0.46 2.66
C GLY A 140 -5.27 0.22 1.53
N SER A 141 -4.88 0.49 0.29
CA SER A 141 -5.61 0.04 -0.90
C SER A 141 -5.56 -1.48 -0.96
N GLN A 142 -6.37 -2.16 -0.17
CA GLN A 142 -6.66 -3.57 -0.38
C GLN A 142 -7.83 -3.67 -1.35
N PRO A 143 -7.80 -4.64 -2.28
CA PRO A 143 -8.93 -4.90 -3.17
C PRO A 143 -10.17 -4.97 -2.29
N THR A 144 -11.19 -4.20 -2.64
CA THR A 144 -12.47 -4.19 -1.95
C THR A 144 -13.04 -5.59 -2.07
N LEU A 145 -12.70 -6.45 -1.12
CA LEU A 145 -13.37 -7.71 -0.88
C LEU A 145 -14.83 -7.34 -0.65
N THR A 146 -15.69 -7.78 -1.56
CA THR A 146 -17.13 -7.58 -1.47
C THR A 146 -17.76 -8.89 -1.04
N GLY A 147 -18.48 -8.88 0.08
CA GLY A 147 -19.21 -10.05 0.54
C GLY A 147 -20.02 -9.72 1.79
N ARG A 148 -21.02 -10.55 2.08
CA ARG A 148 -21.98 -10.32 3.18
C ARG A 148 -21.36 -10.34 4.58
N ASN A 149 -20.19 -10.96 4.72
CA ASN A 149 -19.48 -11.10 5.97
C ASN A 149 -18.29 -10.13 6.09
N VAL A 150 -17.99 -9.34 5.06
CA VAL A 150 -16.89 -8.38 5.08
C VAL A 150 -17.15 -7.30 6.15
N GLY A 151 -16.15 -7.06 6.98
CA GLY A 151 -16.20 -6.15 8.12
C GLY A 151 -16.87 -6.74 9.38
N LYS A 152 -17.32 -8.00 9.33
CA LYS A 152 -17.93 -8.70 10.48
C LYS A 152 -16.95 -9.64 11.14
N THR A 153 -17.18 -9.91 12.42
CA THR A 153 -16.35 -10.86 13.18
C THR A 153 -16.85 -12.26 12.91
N CYS A 154 -16.04 -13.06 12.20
CA CYS A 154 -16.37 -14.41 11.80
C CYS A 154 -15.63 -15.41 12.67
N ARG A 155 -16.33 -16.44 13.14
CA ARG A 155 -15.74 -17.60 13.81
C ARG A 155 -15.77 -18.77 12.83
N THR A 156 -14.60 -19.25 12.44
CA THR A 156 -14.48 -20.34 11.47
C THR A 156 -13.63 -21.47 12.00
N HIS A 157 -14.06 -22.71 11.74
CA HIS A 157 -13.13 -23.84 11.77
C HIS A 157 -12.49 -23.97 10.40
N TYR A 158 -11.20 -24.33 10.37
CA TYR A 158 -10.51 -24.57 9.13
C TYR A 158 -9.56 -25.75 9.24
N ARG A 159 -9.28 -26.35 8.10
CA ARG A 159 -8.26 -27.37 7.91
C ARG A 159 -7.43 -27.02 6.69
N GLY A 160 -6.15 -26.74 6.92
CA GLY A 160 -5.16 -26.47 5.88
C GLY A 160 -4.38 -27.73 5.50
N THR A 161 -4.36 -28.08 4.22
CA THR A 161 -3.60 -29.19 3.65
C THR A 161 -2.80 -28.76 2.42
N PHE A 162 -1.60 -29.31 2.23
CA PHE A 162 -0.85 -29.18 0.99
C PHE A 162 -1.48 -30.00 -0.16
N ASN A 163 -1.07 -29.75 -1.40
CA ASN A 163 -1.49 -30.55 -2.57
C ASN A 163 -1.17 -32.06 -2.43
N ASP A 164 -0.14 -32.41 -1.67
CA ASP A 164 0.19 -33.80 -1.34
C ASP A 164 -0.74 -34.44 -0.30
N GLY A 165 -1.73 -33.71 0.22
CA GLY A 165 -2.66 -34.17 1.26
C GLY A 165 -2.13 -34.04 2.69
N THR A 166 -0.86 -33.64 2.87
CA THR A 166 -0.26 -33.39 4.18
C THR A 166 -0.93 -32.21 4.85
N GLN A 167 -1.47 -32.42 6.05
CA GLN A 167 -2.05 -31.36 6.88
C GLN A 167 -0.93 -30.53 7.51
N PHE A 168 -1.04 -29.21 7.41
CA PHE A 168 -0.07 -28.30 8.04
C PHE A 168 -0.65 -27.55 9.23
N ASP A 169 -1.94 -27.23 9.20
CA ASP A 169 -2.59 -26.52 10.28
C ASP A 169 -4.09 -26.86 10.31
N SER A 170 -4.67 -26.83 11.51
CA SER A 170 -6.04 -27.25 11.74
C SER A 170 -6.59 -26.60 13.00
N SER A 171 -7.64 -25.80 12.85
CA SER A 171 -8.38 -25.29 14.01
C SER A 171 -9.11 -26.40 14.76
N TYR A 172 -9.46 -27.51 14.10
CA TYR A 172 -10.05 -28.68 14.75
C TYR A 172 -9.12 -29.35 15.77
N ASP A 173 -7.81 -29.34 15.52
CA ASP A 173 -6.82 -29.94 16.42
C ASP A 173 -6.67 -29.10 17.70
N ARG A 174 -6.83 -27.79 17.56
CA ARG A 174 -6.82 -26.82 18.67
C ARG A 174 -8.12 -26.83 19.48
N GLY A 175 -9.19 -27.40 18.94
CA GLY A 175 -10.49 -27.50 19.60
C GLY A 175 -11.29 -26.19 19.69
N GLU A 176 -10.75 -25.08 19.16
CA GLU A 176 -11.37 -23.76 19.23
C GLU A 176 -11.47 -23.14 17.82
N PRO A 177 -12.61 -22.53 17.45
CA PRO A 177 -12.77 -21.85 16.17
C PRO A 177 -11.93 -20.57 16.14
N LEU A 178 -11.34 -20.28 14.98
CA LEU A 178 -10.59 -19.06 14.76
C LEU A 178 -11.56 -17.88 14.63
N GLU A 179 -11.42 -16.88 15.50
CA GLU A 179 -12.17 -15.63 15.44
C GLU A 179 -11.30 -14.56 14.75
N PHE A 180 -11.80 -13.98 13.67
CA PHE A 180 -11.11 -12.93 12.91
C PHE A 180 -12.13 -12.00 12.23
N VAL A 181 -11.70 -10.80 11.85
CA VAL A 181 -12.56 -9.86 11.11
C VAL A 181 -12.36 -10.08 9.60
N CYS A 182 -13.41 -10.53 8.92
CA CYS A 182 -13.34 -10.83 7.49
C CYS A 182 -13.07 -9.55 6.67
N GLY A 183 -12.03 -9.57 5.84
CA GLY A 183 -11.64 -8.43 5.00
C GLY A 183 -10.84 -7.34 5.73
N ALA A 184 -10.48 -7.55 7.00
CA ALA A 184 -9.57 -6.65 7.73
C ALA A 184 -8.09 -6.86 7.36
N GLY A 185 -7.77 -7.83 6.49
CA GLY A 185 -6.39 -8.14 6.11
C GLY A 185 -5.59 -8.85 7.19
N GLN A 186 -6.25 -9.38 8.21
CA GLN A 186 -5.61 -10.21 9.25
C GLN A 186 -5.31 -11.63 8.77
N MET A 187 -6.06 -12.10 7.77
CA MET A 187 -5.93 -13.42 7.15
C MET A 187 -5.45 -13.30 5.71
N ILE A 188 -5.03 -14.42 5.14
CA ILE A 188 -4.66 -14.50 3.72
C ILE A 188 -5.86 -14.12 2.84
N ARG A 189 -5.60 -13.44 1.72
CA ARG A 189 -6.66 -12.89 0.85
C ARG A 189 -7.66 -13.94 0.41
N GLY A 190 -7.18 -15.11 0.02
CA GLY A 190 -8.04 -16.20 -0.43
C GLY A 190 -8.96 -16.75 0.67
N PHE A 191 -8.52 -16.71 1.93
CA PHE A 191 -9.33 -17.11 3.07
C PHE A 191 -10.42 -16.07 3.37
N ASP A 192 -10.05 -14.79 3.38
CA ASP A 192 -11.01 -13.70 3.51
C ASP A 192 -12.05 -13.72 2.39
N ALA A 193 -11.63 -13.94 1.13
CA ALA A 193 -12.51 -14.04 -0.02
C ALA A 193 -13.49 -15.22 0.10
N ALA A 194 -13.00 -16.39 0.54
CA ALA A 194 -13.85 -17.55 0.77
C ALA A 194 -14.93 -17.27 1.82
N VAL A 195 -14.55 -16.70 2.96
CA VAL A 195 -15.48 -16.43 4.06
C VAL A 195 -16.43 -15.28 3.77
N ALA A 196 -16.02 -14.31 2.96
CA ALA A 196 -16.83 -13.16 2.57
C ALA A 196 -18.19 -13.57 1.97
N ASP A 197 -18.21 -14.66 1.20
CA ASP A 197 -19.39 -15.19 0.50
C ASP A 197 -20.02 -16.42 1.18
N MET A 198 -19.56 -16.88 2.35
CA MET A 198 -20.08 -18.08 3.02
C MET A 198 -21.32 -17.84 3.90
N GLU A 199 -22.20 -18.85 4.02
CA GLU A 199 -23.30 -18.87 5.00
C GLU A 199 -22.83 -19.40 6.35
N VAL A 200 -23.45 -18.92 7.42
CA VAL A 200 -23.24 -19.52 8.75
C VAL A 200 -23.70 -20.99 8.70
N GLY A 201 -22.80 -21.90 9.07
CA GLY A 201 -22.94 -23.35 8.97
C GLY A 201 -22.47 -23.96 7.64
N GLN A 202 -22.04 -23.16 6.67
CA GLN A 202 -21.55 -23.66 5.39
C GLN A 202 -20.09 -24.11 5.51
N ILE A 203 -19.77 -25.18 4.78
CA ILE A 203 -18.41 -25.68 4.60
C ILE A 203 -18.02 -25.45 3.14
N VAL A 204 -16.88 -24.82 2.90
CA VAL A 204 -16.32 -24.58 1.57
C VAL A 204 -14.87 -25.06 1.55
N ASP A 205 -14.53 -25.82 0.50
CA ASP A 205 -13.17 -26.20 0.19
C ASP A 205 -12.64 -25.21 -0.87
N VAL A 206 -11.60 -24.45 -0.51
CA VAL A 206 -10.92 -23.51 -1.40
C VAL A 206 -9.50 -23.96 -1.67
N HIS A 207 -9.10 -23.87 -2.93
CA HIS A 207 -7.73 -24.06 -3.37
C HIS A 207 -7.11 -22.69 -3.60
N LEU A 208 -6.10 -22.34 -2.82
CA LEU A 208 -5.43 -21.04 -2.86
C LEU A 208 -4.07 -21.18 -3.52
N MET A 209 -3.88 -20.40 -4.59
CA MET A 209 -2.56 -20.23 -5.19
C MET A 209 -1.64 -19.44 -4.26
N PRO A 210 -0.31 -19.53 -4.40
CA PRO A 210 0.64 -18.83 -3.53
C PRO A 210 0.35 -17.33 -3.43
N ASP A 211 0.03 -16.69 -4.54
CA ASP A 211 -0.34 -15.27 -4.66
C ASP A 211 -1.58 -14.86 -3.85
N GLU A 212 -2.52 -15.78 -3.60
CA GLU A 212 -3.72 -15.55 -2.77
C GLU A 212 -3.53 -15.95 -1.30
N ALA A 213 -2.44 -16.69 -1.01
CA ALA A 213 -2.09 -17.20 0.30
C ALA A 213 -0.94 -16.40 0.94
N TYR A 214 0.27 -16.95 0.93
CA TYR A 214 1.46 -16.40 1.58
C TYR A 214 2.41 -15.66 0.61
N GLY A 215 1.96 -15.40 -0.61
CA GLY A 215 2.74 -14.80 -1.67
C GLY A 215 3.72 -15.78 -2.33
N MET A 216 4.43 -15.26 -3.34
CA MET A 216 5.64 -15.91 -3.86
C MET A 216 6.80 -15.66 -2.89
N PRO A 217 7.79 -16.57 -2.81
CA PRO A 217 9.00 -16.33 -2.05
C PRO A 217 9.69 -15.09 -2.61
N ASP A 218 9.91 -14.11 -1.74
CA ASP A 218 10.62 -12.89 -2.07
C ASP A 218 12.13 -13.18 -2.06
N PRO A 219 12.82 -13.06 -3.21
CA PRO A 219 14.27 -13.24 -3.26
C PRO A 219 15.00 -12.16 -2.44
N ASN A 220 14.36 -11.01 -2.20
CA ASN A 220 14.89 -9.94 -1.33
C ASN A 220 14.76 -10.25 0.17
N ALA A 221 13.90 -11.21 0.55
CA ALA A 221 13.81 -11.69 1.93
C ALA A 221 14.92 -12.72 2.25
N VAL A 222 15.71 -13.10 1.25
CA VAL A 222 16.94 -13.87 1.43
C VAL A 222 18.10 -12.90 1.49
N PHE A 223 18.79 -12.86 2.63
CA PHE A 223 19.94 -11.97 2.83
C PHE A 223 21.09 -12.71 3.49
N THR A 224 22.31 -12.29 3.14
CA THR A 224 23.55 -12.88 3.64
C THR A 224 24.19 -11.94 4.66
N ILE A 225 24.50 -12.46 5.84
CA ILE A 225 25.19 -11.73 6.91
C ILE A 225 26.54 -12.38 7.17
N GLU A 226 27.54 -11.57 7.49
CA GLU A 226 28.84 -12.06 7.92
C GLU A 226 28.79 -12.63 9.35
N ILE A 227 29.44 -13.78 9.56
CA ILE A 227 29.52 -14.47 10.86
C ILE A 227 30.06 -13.54 11.96
N VAL A 228 30.95 -12.61 11.60
CA VAL A 228 31.54 -11.62 12.51
C VAL A 228 30.51 -10.68 13.14
N GLN A 229 29.38 -10.43 12.47
CA GLN A 229 28.32 -9.54 12.96
C GLN A 229 27.32 -10.28 13.87
N LEU A 230 27.40 -11.60 13.93
CA LEU A 230 26.49 -12.45 14.69
C LEU A 230 27.27 -13.28 15.71
N PRO A 231 27.45 -12.79 16.95
CA PRO A 231 28.00 -13.63 18.02
C PRO A 231 27.08 -14.85 18.25
N GLY A 232 27.62 -16.06 18.12
CA GLY A 232 26.86 -17.33 18.21
C GLY A 232 26.53 -17.99 16.85
N SER A 233 26.95 -17.39 15.74
CA SER A 233 26.79 -17.94 14.38
C SER A 233 27.63 -19.20 14.10
N GLU A 234 28.67 -19.45 14.90
CA GLU A 234 29.53 -20.65 14.78
C GLU A 234 28.75 -21.95 15.06
N GLU A 235 27.74 -21.92 15.93
CA GLU A 235 26.91 -23.10 16.28
C GLU A 235 25.69 -23.28 15.37
N LEU A 236 25.45 -22.38 14.41
CA LEU A 236 24.30 -22.47 13.52
C LEU A 236 24.52 -23.49 12.41
N GLU A 237 23.54 -24.36 12.20
CA GLU A 237 23.50 -25.33 11.11
C GLU A 237 22.58 -24.88 9.97
N ALA A 238 22.92 -25.27 8.73
CA ALA A 238 22.05 -25.05 7.59
C ALA A 238 20.72 -25.81 7.78
N GLY A 239 19.61 -25.10 7.63
CA GLY A 239 18.25 -25.60 7.88
C GLY A 239 17.69 -25.23 9.26
N GLN A 240 18.50 -24.68 10.17
CA GLN A 240 18.05 -24.26 11.49
C GLN A 240 17.22 -22.98 11.42
N GLN A 241 16.14 -22.91 12.20
CA GLN A 241 15.38 -21.68 12.43
C GLN A 241 15.99 -20.92 13.59
N VAL A 242 16.26 -19.63 13.38
CA VAL A 242 16.84 -18.72 14.38
C VAL A 242 16.05 -17.42 14.43
N TYR A 243 16.14 -16.71 15.54
CA TYR A 243 15.54 -15.38 15.67
C TYR A 243 16.62 -14.33 15.49
N LEU A 244 16.49 -13.50 14.46
CA LEU A 244 17.33 -12.32 14.28
C LEU A 244 16.61 -11.09 14.84
N THR A 245 17.38 -10.11 15.27
CA THR A 245 16.82 -8.85 15.77
C THR A 245 16.91 -7.80 14.67
N ASN A 246 15.79 -7.18 14.31
CA ASN A 246 15.79 -6.08 13.33
C ASN A 246 16.39 -4.80 13.94
N GLN A 247 16.54 -3.75 13.11
CA GLN A 247 17.04 -2.43 13.55
C GLN A 247 16.21 -1.76 14.66
N TYR A 248 14.98 -2.21 14.87
CA TYR A 248 14.05 -1.72 15.90
C TYR A 248 14.07 -2.58 17.17
N GLY A 249 14.95 -3.58 17.27
CA GLY A 249 15.05 -4.45 18.44
C GLY A 249 14.01 -5.58 18.51
N GLN A 250 13.23 -5.78 17.46
CA GLN A 250 12.20 -6.83 17.41
C GLN A 250 12.79 -8.13 16.86
N PRO A 251 12.65 -9.26 17.58
CA PRO A 251 13.05 -10.57 17.08
C PRO A 251 12.10 -11.01 15.96
N PHE A 252 12.65 -11.43 14.83
CA PHE A 252 11.92 -12.04 13.72
C PHE A 252 12.55 -13.41 13.39
N PRO A 253 11.73 -14.45 13.16
CA PRO A 253 12.23 -15.76 12.81
C PRO A 253 12.78 -15.75 11.39
N VAL A 254 13.93 -16.38 11.19
CA VAL A 254 14.55 -16.63 9.88
C VAL A 254 15.08 -18.05 9.82
N LYS A 255 15.20 -18.60 8.62
CA LYS A 255 15.76 -19.92 8.37
C LYS A 255 17.15 -19.80 7.77
N VAL A 256 18.11 -20.54 8.29
CA VAL A 256 19.45 -20.63 7.68
C VAL A 256 19.33 -21.50 6.43
N THR A 257 19.63 -20.96 5.25
CA THR A 257 19.62 -21.72 3.99
C THR A 257 21.00 -22.24 3.64
N ALA A 258 22.03 -21.43 3.87
CA ALA A 258 23.41 -21.78 3.60
C ALA A 258 24.34 -21.15 4.65
N LYS A 259 25.44 -21.84 4.94
CA LYS A 259 26.53 -21.36 5.78
C LYS A 259 27.84 -21.65 5.07
N ASP A 260 28.60 -20.58 4.85
CA ASP A 260 29.97 -20.61 4.36
C ASP A 260 30.95 -20.36 5.52
N GLU A 261 32.26 -20.36 5.23
CA GLU A 261 33.30 -20.14 6.25
C GLU A 261 33.30 -18.71 6.83
N THR A 262 32.77 -17.73 6.08
CA THR A 262 32.76 -16.31 6.46
C THR A 262 31.37 -15.68 6.49
N THR A 263 30.38 -16.31 5.86
CA THR A 263 29.03 -15.72 5.71
C THR A 263 27.93 -16.76 5.95
N ILE A 264 26.76 -16.30 6.37
CA ILE A 264 25.55 -17.12 6.55
C ILE A 264 24.42 -16.47 5.79
N THR A 265 23.71 -17.28 5.01
CA THR A 265 22.51 -16.86 4.29
C THR A 265 21.28 -17.22 5.09
N PHE A 266 20.47 -16.20 5.37
CA PHE A 266 19.20 -16.31 6.06
C PHE A 266 18.06 -16.06 5.07
N ASP A 267 16.99 -16.81 5.26
CA ASP A 267 15.75 -16.69 4.53
C ASP A 267 14.65 -16.28 5.52
N ALA A 268 14.14 -15.06 5.35
CA ALA A 268 13.03 -14.52 6.13
C ALA A 268 11.67 -14.78 5.47
N ASN A 269 11.62 -15.56 4.38
CA ASN A 269 10.35 -15.96 3.77
C ASN A 269 9.56 -16.86 4.73
N HIS A 270 8.24 -16.75 4.63
CA HIS A 270 7.34 -17.68 5.31
C HIS A 270 7.54 -19.09 4.72
N GLU A 271 7.54 -20.14 5.55
CA GLU A 271 7.74 -21.54 5.10
C GLU A 271 6.68 -22.06 4.08
N MET A 272 5.63 -21.26 3.91
CA MET A 272 4.46 -21.50 3.06
C MET A 272 4.45 -20.62 1.80
N ALA A 273 5.36 -19.64 1.70
CA ALA A 273 5.47 -18.80 0.52
C ALA A 273 5.84 -19.67 -0.69
N GLY A 274 5.14 -19.47 -1.81
CA GLY A 274 5.32 -20.25 -3.04
C GLY A 274 4.65 -21.63 -3.06
N LYS A 275 3.93 -22.03 -2.01
CA LYS A 275 3.19 -23.31 -1.99
C LYS A 275 1.71 -23.10 -2.21
N GLU A 276 1.11 -23.96 -3.01
CA GLU A 276 -0.34 -24.07 -3.16
C GLU A 276 -0.94 -24.70 -1.89
N LEU A 277 -1.96 -24.05 -1.35
CA LEU A 277 -2.59 -24.47 -0.09
C LEU A 277 -4.07 -24.75 -0.32
N ASN A 278 -4.54 -25.89 0.18
CA ASN A 278 -5.95 -26.24 0.20
C ASN A 278 -6.50 -25.94 1.60
N PHE A 279 -7.57 -25.17 1.67
CA PHE A 279 -8.25 -24.86 2.92
C PHE A 279 -9.69 -25.35 2.86
N ARG A 280 -10.06 -26.19 3.81
CA ARG A 280 -11.45 -26.50 4.10
C ARG A 280 -11.92 -25.62 5.23
N ILE A 281 -12.80 -24.68 4.95
CA ILE A 281 -13.28 -23.65 5.87
C ILE A 281 -14.74 -23.95 6.21
N GLU A 282 -15.08 -23.88 7.48
CA GLU A 282 -16.43 -24.00 8.02
C GLU A 282 -16.74 -22.74 8.81
N LEU A 283 -17.77 -22.01 8.40
CA LEU A 283 -18.20 -20.81 9.10
C LEU A 283 -19.16 -21.20 10.23
N VAL A 284 -18.77 -20.98 11.47
CA VAL A 284 -19.55 -21.38 12.65
C VAL A 284 -20.50 -20.27 13.10
N GLU A 285 -20.01 -19.03 13.11
CA GLU A 285 -20.75 -17.87 13.61
C GLU A 285 -20.26 -16.58 12.95
N VAL A 286 -21.14 -15.61 12.79
CA VAL A 286 -20.80 -14.24 12.35
C VAL A 286 -21.47 -13.26 13.31
N LYS A 287 -20.70 -12.29 13.82
CA LYS A 287 -21.14 -11.20 14.69
C LYS A 287 -21.08 -9.86 13.96
#